data_AF-A0A6M0HA84-F1
#
_entry.id   AF-A0A6M0HA84-F1
#
_cell.length_a   1.000
_cell.length_b   1.000
_cell.length_c   1.000
_cell.angle_alpha   90.00
_cell.angle_beta   90.00
_cell.angle_gamma   90.00
#
_symmetry.space_group_name_H-M   'P 1'
#
loop_
_entity.id
_entity.type
_entity.pdbx_description
1 polymer ?
#
loop_
_entity_poly.entity_id
_entity_poly.type
_entity_poly.pdbx_seq_one_letter_code
_entity_poly.pdbx_strand_id
1 'polypeptide(L)'
;MRFILLLALILFGGLIIYSYNLTLKLNKESTRLRVLAKINNELKGKLKAFEKESGSVEVSYIPISSYHGKTINKTELYIAPIINMPKLRDLEKDTNLEILDCCEVYNIIWYEVKVIIPGENKNTKGFIKEKDIKTLQVVENNIYPYKA
;
A
#
# COMPACT_ATOMS: atom_id res chain seq x y z
N MET A 1 -74.46 18.86 3.83
CA MET A 1 -74.18 17.41 3.90
C MET A 1 -73.32 16.94 2.71
N ARG A 2 -73.82 16.94 1.46
CA ARG A 2 -73.07 16.44 0.27
C ARG A 2 -71.72 17.15 0.01
N PHE A 3 -71.66 18.48 0.13
CA PHE A 3 -70.40 19.23 -0.05
C PHE A 3 -69.36 18.96 1.05
N ILE A 4 -69.81 18.72 2.29
CA ILE A 4 -68.94 18.42 3.44
C ILE A 4 -68.30 17.04 3.26
N LEU A 5 -69.06 16.07 2.74
CA LEU A 5 -68.56 14.73 2.41
C LEU A 5 -67.51 14.76 1.29
N LEU A 6 -67.73 15.58 0.25
CA LEU A 6 -66.75 15.80 -0.81
C LEU A 6 -65.45 16.45 -0.29
N LEU A 7 -65.57 17.45 0.58
CA LEU A 7 -64.42 18.10 1.20
C LEU A 7 -63.62 17.13 2.07
N ALA A 8 -64.32 16.31 2.87
CA ALA A 8 -63.69 15.26 3.67
C ALA A 8 -62.94 14.25 2.79
N LEU A 9 -63.52 13.81 1.68
CA LEU A 9 -62.88 12.87 0.75
C LEU A 9 -61.56 13.42 0.18
N ILE A 10 -61.54 14.70 -0.19
CA ILE A 10 -60.34 15.37 -0.72
C ILE A 10 -59.25 15.47 0.35
N LEU A 11 -59.62 15.80 1.59
CA LEU A 11 -58.68 15.86 2.72
C LEU A 11 -58.07 14.49 3.03
N PHE A 12 -58.90 13.44 3.08
CA PHE A 12 -58.40 12.07 3.27
C PHE A 12 -57.49 11.63 2.13
N GLY A 13 -57.84 11.92 0.87
CA GLY A 13 -56.99 11.64 -0.28
C GLY A 13 -55.63 12.36 -0.20
N GLY A 14 -55.63 13.63 0.19
CA GLY A 14 -54.41 14.42 0.39
C GLY A 14 -53.51 13.85 1.49
N LEU A 15 -54.08 13.42 2.62
CA LEU A 15 -53.34 12.81 3.72
C LEU A 15 -52.71 11.46 3.34
N ILE A 16 -53.42 10.65 2.56
CA ILE A 16 -52.90 9.36 2.05
C ILE A 16 -51.71 9.61 1.12
N ILE A 17 -51.83 10.54 0.16
CA ILE A 17 -50.74 10.87 -0.76
C ILE A 17 -49.54 11.46 -0.01
N TYR A 18 -49.78 12.34 0.97
CA TYR A 18 -48.71 12.94 1.78
C TYR A 18 -47.96 11.89 2.59
N SER A 19 -48.67 11.02 3.32
CA SER A 19 -48.07 9.96 4.14
C SER A 19 -47.28 8.95 3.30
N TYR A 20 -47.77 8.61 2.10
CA TYR A 20 -47.04 7.77 1.15
C TYR A 20 -45.71 8.40 0.71
N ASN A 21 -45.73 9.68 0.32
CA ASN A 21 -44.53 10.40 -0.09
C ASN A 21 -43.52 10.55 1.06
N LEU A 22 -43.99 10.76 2.28
CA LEU A 22 -43.14 10.81 3.47
C LEU A 22 -42.46 9.47 3.72
N THR A 23 -43.22 8.37 3.62
CA THR A 23 -42.70 7.01 3.79
C THR A 23 -41.64 6.68 2.73
N LEU A 24 -41.87 7.09 1.48
CA LEU A 24 -40.90 6.89 0.40
C LEU A 24 -39.58 7.64 0.66
N LYS A 25 -39.66 8.90 1.14
CA LYS A 25 -38.49 9.69 1.53
C LYS A 25 -37.73 9.03 2.69
N LEU A 26 -38.44 8.60 3.74
CA LEU A 26 -37.84 7.91 4.89
C LEU A 26 -37.14 6.61 4.48
N ASN A 27 -37.75 5.81 3.60
CA ASN A 27 -37.16 4.58 3.11
C ASN A 27 -35.87 4.84 2.31
N LYS A 28 -35.85 5.90 1.50
CA LYS A 28 -34.66 6.30 0.74
C LYS A 28 -33.51 6.71 1.67
N GLU A 29 -33.78 7.54 2.68
CA GLU A 29 -32.75 7.98 3.63
C GLU A 29 -32.26 6.84 4.53
N SER A 30 -33.15 5.96 5.00
CA SER A 30 -32.74 4.79 5.79
C SER A 30 -31.84 3.84 5.01
N THR A 31 -32.09 3.67 3.71
CA THR A 31 -31.24 2.86 2.82
C THR A 31 -29.86 3.51 2.66
N ARG A 32 -29.80 4.83 2.45
CA ARG A 32 -28.54 5.58 2.38
C ARG A 32 -27.73 5.44 3.66
N LEU A 33 -28.36 5.60 4.82
CA LEU A 33 -27.71 5.43 6.11
C LEU A 33 -27.18 4.00 6.32
N ARG A 34 -27.92 2.98 5.89
CA ARG A 34 -27.47 1.58 5.96
C ARG A 34 -26.22 1.33 5.11
N VAL A 35 -26.21 1.85 3.87
CA VAL A 35 -25.04 1.74 2.99
C VAL A 35 -23.85 2.49 3.58
N LEU A 36 -24.07 3.70 4.09
CA LEU A 36 -23.01 4.50 4.73
C LEU A 36 -22.44 3.80 5.98
N ALA A 37 -23.31 3.23 6.82
CA ALA A 37 -22.89 2.48 8.00
C ALA A 37 -22.07 1.24 7.61
N LYS A 38 -22.46 0.52 6.54
CA LYS A 38 -21.69 -0.60 6.01
C LYS A 38 -20.29 -0.16 5.56
N ILE A 39 -20.21 0.89 4.74
CA ILE A 39 -18.92 1.43 4.26
C ILE A 39 -18.06 1.89 5.45
N ASN A 40 -18.64 2.60 6.41
CA ASN A 40 -17.92 3.07 7.59
C ASN A 40 -17.37 1.90 8.42
N ASN A 41 -18.14 0.83 8.58
CA ASN A 41 -17.69 -0.38 9.27
C ASN A 41 -16.56 -1.08 8.51
N GLU A 42 -16.64 -1.17 7.18
CA GLU A 42 -15.56 -1.71 6.35
C GLU A 42 -14.28 -0.87 6.47
N LEU A 43 -14.38 0.46 6.44
CA LEU A 43 -13.25 1.37 6.63
C LEU A 43 -12.63 1.24 8.02
N LYS A 44 -13.46 1.19 9.08
CA LYS A 44 -12.99 0.94 10.45
C LYS A 44 -12.31 -0.43 10.57
N GLY A 45 -12.82 -1.45 9.88
CA GLY A 45 -12.19 -2.77 9.82
C GLY A 45 -10.80 -2.72 9.21
N LYS A 46 -10.64 -2.00 8.09
CA LYS A 46 -9.33 -1.79 7.45
C LYS A 46 -8.38 -1.02 8.36
N LEU A 47 -8.85 0.05 9.01
CA LEU A 47 -8.03 0.86 9.91
C LEU A 47 -7.52 0.06 11.12
N LYS A 48 -8.37 -0.78 11.72
CA LYS A 48 -7.96 -1.68 12.80
C LYS A 48 -6.92 -2.71 12.36
N ALA A 49 -6.93 -3.13 11.09
CA ALA A 49 -5.88 -4.00 10.56
C ALA A 49 -4.52 -3.29 10.52
N PHE A 50 -4.49 -2.00 10.14
CA PHE A 50 -3.28 -1.18 10.21
C PHE A 50 -2.82 -0.94 11.65
N GLU A 51 -3.74 -0.69 12.60
CA GLU A 51 -3.37 -0.47 14.01
C GLU A 51 -2.84 -1.73 14.69
N LYS A 52 -3.32 -2.93 14.30
CA LYS A 52 -2.90 -4.19 14.91
C LYS A 52 -1.43 -4.54 14.61
N GLU A 53 -0.84 -3.93 13.58
CA GLU A 53 0.58 -4.09 13.21
C GLU A 53 1.50 -3.09 13.92
N SER A 54 0.99 -2.26 14.86
CA SER A 54 1.79 -1.33 15.66
C SER A 54 2.62 -2.02 16.75
N GLY A 55 3.29 -3.11 16.42
CA GLY A 55 4.42 -3.63 17.19
C GLY A 55 5.70 -2.87 16.81
N SER A 56 6.63 -2.71 17.75
CA SER A 56 7.97 -2.22 17.39
C SER A 56 8.64 -3.22 16.44
N VAL A 57 9.07 -2.76 15.28
CA VAL A 57 9.87 -3.58 14.36
C VAL A 57 11.30 -3.64 14.89
N GLU A 58 11.75 -4.83 15.25
CA GLU A 58 13.14 -5.07 15.59
C GLU A 58 13.95 -5.27 14.30
N VAL A 59 15.01 -4.49 14.15
CA VAL A 59 15.92 -4.54 13.00
C VAL A 59 17.32 -4.80 13.52
N SER A 60 17.84 -5.99 13.21
CA SER A 60 19.20 -6.38 13.61
C SER A 60 20.16 -6.22 12.44
N TYR A 61 21.20 -5.41 12.62
CA TYR A 61 22.21 -5.18 11.57
C TYR A 61 23.31 -6.24 11.62
N ILE A 62 23.71 -6.73 10.44
CA ILE A 62 24.67 -7.81 10.24
C ILE A 62 25.83 -7.25 9.39
N PRO A 63 27.10 -7.65 9.64
CA PRO A 63 28.21 -7.25 8.78
C PRO A 63 28.01 -7.73 7.33
N ILE A 64 28.26 -6.84 6.37
CA ILE A 64 28.23 -7.16 4.93
C ILE A 64 29.46 -7.96 4.51
N SER A 65 29.24 -8.95 3.65
CA SER A 65 30.30 -9.80 3.08
C SER A 65 30.84 -9.28 1.75
N SER A 66 30.09 -8.44 1.05
CA SER A 66 30.51 -7.76 -0.18
C SER A 66 29.78 -6.41 -0.33
N TYR A 67 30.46 -5.47 -0.96
CA TYR A 67 29.93 -4.14 -1.32
C TYR A 67 29.27 -4.11 -2.70
N HIS A 68 29.37 -5.17 -3.49
CA HIS A 68 28.84 -5.20 -4.86
C HIS A 68 28.05 -6.47 -5.10
N GLY A 69 26.98 -6.34 -5.87
CA GLY A 69 26.11 -7.46 -6.20
C GLY A 69 25.35 -7.25 -7.50
N LYS A 70 24.65 -8.30 -7.90
CA LYS A 70 23.80 -8.28 -9.09
C LYS A 70 22.49 -9.01 -8.82
N THR A 71 21.39 -8.52 -9.37
CA THR A 71 20.09 -9.21 -9.23
C THR A 71 20.10 -10.54 -9.99
N ILE A 72 19.63 -11.61 -9.35
CA ILE A 72 19.59 -12.95 -9.95
C ILE A 72 18.41 -13.09 -10.91
N ASN A 73 17.28 -12.51 -10.53
CA ASN A 73 16.01 -12.54 -11.26
C ASN A 73 15.39 -11.13 -11.25
N LYS A 74 14.26 -10.98 -11.95
CA LYS A 74 13.42 -9.79 -11.81
C LYS A 74 12.94 -9.71 -10.35
N THR A 75 13.27 -8.61 -9.67
CA THR A 75 12.99 -8.43 -8.25
C THR A 75 12.46 -7.03 -7.97
N GLU A 76 11.82 -6.84 -6.83
CA GLU A 76 11.27 -5.57 -6.41
C GLU A 76 12.20 -4.91 -5.39
N LEU A 77 12.36 -3.59 -5.51
CA LEU A 77 13.06 -2.75 -4.54
C LEU A 77 12.04 -2.14 -3.59
N TYR A 78 12.23 -2.33 -2.28
CA TYR A 78 11.29 -1.86 -1.25
C TYR A 78 11.83 -0.64 -0.51
N ILE A 79 10.94 0.18 0.04
CA ILE A 79 11.33 1.34 0.88
C ILE A 79 11.86 0.94 2.26
N ALA A 80 11.47 -0.24 2.75
CA ALA A 80 11.85 -0.76 4.06
C ALA A 80 12.01 -2.29 4.00
N PRO A 81 12.80 -2.90 4.91
CA PRO A 81 13.09 -4.34 4.96
C PRO A 81 11.91 -5.16 5.53
N ILE A 82 10.69 -4.94 5.04
CA ILE A 82 9.47 -5.60 5.52
C ILE A 82 8.63 -6.05 4.31
N ILE A 83 8.10 -7.27 4.37
CA ILE A 83 7.17 -7.80 3.38
C ILE A 83 5.89 -6.96 3.39
N ASN A 84 5.39 -6.54 2.21
CA ASN A 84 4.22 -5.68 1.99
C ASN A 84 4.44 -4.16 2.14
N MET A 85 5.70 -3.71 2.29
CA MET A 85 5.97 -2.29 2.17
C MET A 85 5.87 -1.80 0.71
N PRO A 86 5.60 -0.50 0.49
CA PRO A 86 5.57 0.07 -0.85
C PRO A 86 6.87 -0.23 -1.62
N LYS A 87 6.72 -0.71 -2.85
CA LYS A 87 7.83 -0.89 -3.77
C LYS A 87 8.21 0.45 -4.42
N LEU A 88 9.51 0.70 -4.48
CA LEU A 88 10.10 1.87 -5.12
C LEU A 88 10.25 1.67 -6.62
N ARG A 89 10.71 0.48 -7.05
CA ARG A 89 10.99 0.16 -8.45
C ARG A 89 11.08 -1.35 -8.66
N ASP A 90 10.71 -1.81 -9.85
CA ASP A 90 11.02 -3.16 -10.33
C ASP A 90 12.41 -3.17 -10.98
N LEU A 91 13.27 -4.09 -10.56
CA LEU A 91 14.61 -4.28 -11.09
C LEU A 91 14.63 -5.49 -12.01
N GLU A 92 15.20 -5.31 -13.18
CA GLU A 92 15.39 -6.40 -14.13
C GLU A 92 16.50 -7.34 -13.64
N LYS A 93 16.49 -8.56 -14.17
CA LYS A 93 17.58 -9.52 -13.97
C LYS A 93 18.90 -8.88 -14.40
N ASP A 94 19.99 -9.24 -13.73
CA ASP A 94 21.33 -8.78 -14.10
C ASP A 94 21.52 -7.26 -13.92
N THR A 95 20.78 -6.62 -13.00
CA THR A 95 21.01 -5.23 -12.61
C THR A 95 22.16 -5.14 -11.60
N ASN A 96 23.11 -4.23 -11.84
CA ASN A 96 24.26 -4.00 -10.95
C ASN A 96 23.85 -3.15 -9.74
N LEU A 97 24.30 -3.56 -8.57
CA LEU A 97 23.96 -2.96 -7.28
C LEU A 97 25.21 -2.75 -6.43
N GLU A 98 25.22 -1.66 -5.68
CA GLU A 98 26.13 -1.41 -4.57
C GLU A 98 25.41 -1.76 -3.26
N ILE A 99 25.96 -2.67 -2.47
CA ILE A 99 25.41 -3.10 -1.18
C ILE A 99 25.95 -2.16 -0.10
N LEU A 100 25.04 -1.49 0.59
CA LEU A 100 25.35 -0.51 1.62
C LEU A 100 25.37 -1.15 3.00
N ASP A 101 24.31 -1.90 3.32
CA ASP A 101 24.13 -2.52 4.63
C ASP A 101 23.36 -3.84 4.52
N CYS A 102 23.47 -4.65 5.57
CA CYS A 102 22.74 -5.91 5.74
C CYS A 102 21.97 -5.86 7.06
N CYS A 103 20.70 -6.25 7.02
CA CYS A 103 19.87 -6.33 8.20
C CYS A 103 18.94 -7.54 8.16
N GLU A 104 18.55 -8.01 9.33
CA GLU A 104 17.57 -9.07 9.51
C GLU A 104 16.33 -8.50 10.18
N VAL A 105 15.18 -8.78 9.56
CA VAL A 105 13.85 -8.38 10.04
C VAL A 105 12.89 -9.54 9.84
N TYR A 106 12.19 -9.96 10.90
CA TYR A 106 11.29 -11.11 10.89
C TYR A 106 11.93 -12.41 10.34
N ASN A 107 13.19 -12.68 10.71
CA ASN A 107 13.98 -13.82 10.23
C ASN A 107 14.24 -13.84 8.71
N ILE A 108 14.22 -12.67 8.07
CA ILE A 108 14.53 -12.49 6.66
C ILE A 108 15.69 -11.51 6.55
N ILE A 109 16.72 -11.91 5.80
CA ILE A 109 17.88 -11.07 5.54
C ILE A 109 17.61 -10.17 4.33
N TRP A 110 17.89 -8.88 4.53
CA TRP A 110 17.73 -7.82 3.55
C TRP A 110 19.05 -7.09 3.37
N TYR A 111 19.35 -6.76 2.12
CA TYR A 111 20.38 -5.82 1.76
C TYR A 111 19.77 -4.46 1.46
N GLU A 112 20.29 -3.42 2.12
CA GLU A 112 20.12 -2.06 1.62
C GLU A 112 21.06 -1.89 0.43
N VAL A 113 20.50 -1.55 -0.72
CA VAL A 113 21.25 -1.42 -1.97
C VAL A 113 21.02 -0.07 -2.62
N LYS A 114 22.04 0.37 -3.33
CA LYS A 114 21.99 1.50 -4.26
C LYS A 114 22.06 0.95 -5.67
N VAL A 115 21.01 1.23 -6.44
CA VAL A 115 20.89 0.77 -7.83
C VAL A 115 21.80 1.63 -8.72
N ILE A 116 22.67 0.97 -9.49
CA ILE A 116 23.56 1.65 -10.44
C ILE A 116 22.85 1.71 -11.79
N ILE A 117 22.43 2.92 -12.19
CA ILE A 117 21.75 3.14 -13.46
C ILE A 117 22.74 3.81 -14.43
N PRO A 118 23.11 3.15 -15.55
CA PRO A 118 24.03 3.75 -16.51
C PRO A 118 23.49 5.05 -17.10
N GLY A 119 24.28 6.12 -17.04
CA GLY A 119 23.95 7.40 -17.66
C GLY A 119 23.00 8.32 -16.87
N GLU A 120 22.56 7.92 -15.67
CA GLU A 120 21.78 8.78 -14.78
C GLU A 120 22.64 9.33 -13.63
N ASN A 121 22.48 10.62 -13.31
CA ASN A 121 23.11 11.25 -12.12
C ASN A 121 22.25 11.10 -10.85
N LYS A 122 21.20 10.28 -10.90
CA LYS A 122 20.31 10.00 -9.76
C LYS A 122 20.30 8.50 -9.51
N ASN A 123 20.42 8.12 -8.24
CA ASN A 123 20.39 6.73 -7.82
C ASN A 123 19.14 6.48 -6.97
N THR A 124 18.60 5.27 -7.05
CA THR A 124 17.52 4.82 -6.16
C THR A 124 18.12 3.89 -5.12
N LYS A 125 17.80 4.13 -3.84
CA LYS A 125 18.18 3.26 -2.72
C LYS A 125 16.96 2.53 -2.19
N GLY A 126 17.14 1.34 -1.66
CA GLY A 126 16.09 0.60 -0.99
C GLY A 126 16.55 -0.79 -0.58
N PHE A 127 15.59 -1.62 -0.18
CA PHE A 127 15.85 -2.94 0.38
C PHE A 127 15.46 -4.04 -0.60
N ILE A 128 16.31 -5.06 -0.69
CA ILE A 128 16.09 -6.29 -1.48
C ILE A 128 16.45 -7.49 -0.60
N LYS A 129 15.77 -8.61 -0.79
CA LYS A 129 16.08 -9.85 -0.06
C LYS A 129 17.42 -10.41 -0.51
N GLU A 130 18.19 -10.92 0.44
CA GLU A 130 19.51 -11.53 0.19
C GLU A 130 19.46 -12.57 -0.94
N LYS A 131 18.48 -13.47 -0.91
CA LYS A 131 18.29 -14.55 -1.89
C LYS A 131 18.14 -14.09 -3.35
N ASP A 132 17.78 -12.82 -3.57
CA ASP A 132 17.55 -12.25 -4.89
C ASP A 132 18.79 -11.52 -5.43
N ILE A 133 19.87 -11.48 -4.63
CA ILE A 133 21.15 -10.85 -4.95
C ILE A 133 22.26 -11.91 -4.99
N LYS A 134 23.06 -11.87 -6.05
CA LYS A 134 24.34 -12.56 -6.12
C LYS A 134 25.44 -11.57 -5.76
N THR A 135 26.11 -11.79 -4.64
CA THR A 135 27.27 -10.99 -4.24
C THR A 135 28.45 -11.23 -5.17
N LEU A 136 29.12 -10.16 -5.59
CA LEU A 136 30.34 -10.22 -6.37
C LEU A 136 31.52 -9.96 -5.42
N GLN A 137 32.45 -10.91 -5.30
CA GLN A 137 33.68 -10.66 -4.53
C GLN A 137 34.64 -9.82 -5.37
N VAL A 138 35.24 -8.79 -4.78
CA VAL A 138 36.26 -7.98 -5.46
C VAL A 138 37.54 -8.80 -5.56
N VAL A 139 37.73 -9.45 -6.71
CA VAL A 139 39.05 -9.65 -7.32
C VAL A 139 38.91 -9.26 -8.79
N GLU A 140 39.83 -8.41 -9.25
CA GLU A 140 40.03 -7.88 -10.61
C GLU A 140 39.28 -6.59 -11.03
N ASN A 141 40.00 -5.49 -10.80
CA ASN A 141 40.44 -4.55 -11.84
C ASN A 141 39.45 -4.26 -12.97
N ASN A 142 38.60 -3.24 -12.78
CA ASN A 142 38.30 -2.19 -13.78
C ASN A 142 37.23 -1.25 -13.23
N ILE A 143 37.59 -0.50 -12.19
CA ILE A 143 36.82 0.69 -11.81
C ILE A 143 37.10 1.73 -12.91
N TYR A 144 36.15 1.88 -13.84
CA TYR A 144 36.15 2.98 -14.79
C TYR A 144 36.30 4.31 -14.02
N PRO A 145 37.26 5.18 -14.38
CA PRO A 145 37.35 6.48 -13.74
C PRO A 145 36.10 7.29 -14.10
N TYR A 146 35.34 7.66 -13.08
CA TYR A 146 34.34 8.71 -13.15
C TYR A 146 35.01 9.98 -13.69
N LYS A 147 34.57 10.46 -14.85
CA LYS A 147 34.96 11.79 -15.34
C LYS A 147 34.20 12.83 -14.52
N ALA A 148 34.95 13.65 -13.79
CA ALA A 148 34.49 14.93 -13.26
C ALA A 148 34.05 15.88 -14.37
#